data_AF-A0A9C8JBM6-F1
#
_entry.id   AF-A0A9C8JBM6-F1
#
_cell.length_a   1.000
_cell.length_b   1.000
_cell.length_c   1.000
_cell.angle_alpha   90.00
_cell.angle_beta   90.00
_cell.angle_gamma   90.00
#
_symmetry.space_group_name_H-M   'P 1'
#
loop_
_entity.id
_entity.type
_entity.pdbx_description
1 polymer ?
#
loop_
_entity_poly.entity_id
_entity_poly.type
_entity_poly.pdbx_seq_one_letter_code
_entity_poly.pdbx_strand_id
1 'polypeptide(L)'
;MLRTFAFNSSLHPSSRLKNRFFAIALTLLFSSANTFAESASSSDTASQGKSFNQNTVRELAQALAKKPYEALPQAPKGLTSLDYSTYRKINYRQDAAIWGHSPAKFSVQLFAPGSLFKELVDINVIESG
;
A
#
# COMPACT_ATOMS: atom_id res chain seq x y z
N MET A 1 -13.69 20.33 -34.71
CA MET A 1 -13.48 21.60 -33.96
C MET A 1 -12.99 21.26 -32.57
N LEU A 2 -11.67 21.10 -32.40
CA LEU A 2 -10.74 22.07 -31.81
C LEU A 2 -11.00 22.44 -30.33
N ARG A 3 -10.19 21.81 -29.46
CA ARG A 3 -9.39 22.36 -28.34
C ARG A 3 -10.16 23.12 -27.25
N THR A 4 -9.98 22.78 -25.97
CA THR A 4 -8.84 23.32 -25.21
C THR A 4 -8.54 22.48 -23.97
N PHE A 5 -7.33 21.94 -23.90
CA PHE A 5 -6.66 21.52 -22.68
C PHE A 5 -6.16 22.78 -21.95
N ALA A 6 -6.58 23.00 -20.71
CA ALA A 6 -5.99 24.00 -19.83
C ALA A 6 -4.85 23.36 -19.03
N PHE A 7 -3.63 23.61 -19.51
CA PHE A 7 -2.36 23.33 -18.84
C PHE A 7 -2.14 24.43 -17.80
N ASN A 8 -2.34 24.13 -16.51
CA ASN A 8 -1.98 25.07 -15.44
C ASN A 8 -0.53 24.83 -15.04
N SER A 9 0.35 25.70 -15.54
CA SER A 9 1.72 25.86 -15.06
C SER A 9 1.79 27.03 -14.09
N SER A 10 2.20 26.77 -12.85
CA SER A 10 2.81 27.81 -12.03
C SER A 10 3.96 27.26 -11.19
N LEU A 11 5.15 27.41 -11.79
CA LEU A 11 6.33 28.03 -11.17
C LEU A 11 6.80 27.44 -9.83
N HIS A 12 7.68 26.44 -9.95
CA HIS A 12 8.63 26.08 -8.91
C HIS A 12 9.75 27.14 -8.84
N PRO A 13 10.01 27.81 -7.71
CA PRO A 13 11.17 28.67 -7.59
C PRO A 13 12.43 27.81 -7.48
N SER A 14 13.35 28.01 -8.44
CA SER A 14 14.71 27.49 -8.42
C SER A 14 15.57 28.33 -7.46
N SER A 15 15.93 27.76 -6.31
CA SER A 15 16.90 28.39 -5.41
C SER A 15 18.30 28.24 -5.99
N ARG A 16 18.93 29.39 -6.23
CA ARG A 16 20.20 29.52 -6.94
C ARG A 16 21.40 29.23 -6.05
N LEU A 17 22.32 28.49 -6.64
CA LEU A 17 23.72 28.30 -6.24
C LEU A 17 24.38 29.64 -5.86
N LYS A 18 24.93 29.72 -4.65
CA LYS A 18 25.88 30.78 -4.27
C LYS A 18 27.08 30.14 -3.58
N ASN A 19 28.06 29.72 -4.38
CA ASN A 19 29.43 29.52 -3.92
C ASN A 19 29.99 30.88 -3.47
N ARG A 20 30.36 31.02 -2.20
CA ARG A 20 31.37 31.99 -1.78
C ARG A 20 32.49 31.25 -1.07
N PHE A 21 33.63 31.26 -1.74
CA PHE A 21 34.94 30.93 -1.21
C PHE A 21 35.35 31.92 -0.09
N PHE A 22 36.22 31.44 0.80
CA PHE A 22 37.28 32.12 1.56
C PHE A 22 37.20 32.22 3.09
N ALA A 23 38.38 32.00 3.69
CA ALA A 23 38.86 32.09 5.09
C ALA A 23 38.49 30.91 6.03
N ILE A 24 39.34 29.89 6.25
CA ILE A 24 40.64 29.85 6.97
C ILE A 24 40.53 30.35 8.42
N ALA A 25 40.42 29.41 9.37
CA ALA A 25 40.92 29.57 10.73
C ALA A 25 41.31 28.21 11.34
N LEU A 26 42.56 28.18 11.76
CA LEU A 26 43.39 27.18 12.41
C LEU A 26 42.91 26.82 13.83
N THR A 27 42.68 25.53 14.13
CA THR A 27 42.89 24.96 15.48
C THR A 27 43.10 23.44 15.43
N LEU A 28 43.99 23.00 16.32
CA LEU A 28 44.74 21.75 16.35
C LEU A 28 43.97 20.54 16.93
N LEU A 29 44.43 19.34 16.51
CA LEU A 29 44.56 18.09 17.25
C LEU A 29 43.35 17.62 18.11
N PHE A 30 42.50 16.77 17.52
CA PHE A 30 41.91 15.66 18.27
C PHE A 30 41.97 14.38 17.42
N SER A 31 42.90 13.51 17.83
CA SER A 31 42.95 12.10 17.45
C SER A 31 41.70 11.36 17.95
N SER A 32 41.29 10.39 17.14
CA SER A 32 40.66 9.11 17.49
C SER A 32 39.29 8.89 16.85
N ALA A 33 39.27 7.87 15.99
CA ALA A 33 38.20 6.91 15.77
C ALA A 33 36.75 7.45 15.75
N ASN A 34 36.19 7.53 14.55
CA ASN A 34 35.11 6.62 14.18
C ASN A 34 34.92 6.66 12.66
N THR A 35 35.44 5.63 12.00
CA THR A 35 34.91 5.21 10.71
C THR A 35 33.48 4.75 10.97
N PHE A 36 32.52 5.65 10.88
CA PHE A 36 31.12 5.26 10.66
C PHE A 36 31.07 4.73 9.24
N ALA A 37 31.35 3.43 9.11
CA ALA A 37 30.87 2.66 7.98
C ALA A 37 29.35 2.67 8.10
N GLU A 38 28.71 3.60 7.39
CA GLU A 38 27.29 3.55 7.09
C GLU A 38 27.07 2.34 6.18
N SER A 39 27.03 1.15 6.78
CA SER A 39 26.38 0.00 6.17
C SER A 39 24.89 0.29 6.19
N ALA A 40 24.46 1.14 5.26
CA ALA A 40 23.10 1.15 4.78
C ALA A 40 22.88 -0.18 4.05
N SER A 41 22.73 -1.26 4.81
CA SER A 41 21.97 -2.43 4.37
C SER A 41 20.52 -1.96 4.31
N SER A 42 20.20 -1.23 3.25
CA SER A 42 18.86 -1.24 2.69
C SER A 42 18.58 -2.70 2.35
N SER A 43 18.03 -3.42 3.31
CA SER A 43 17.22 -4.61 3.05
C SER A 43 15.98 -4.12 2.30
N ASP A 44 16.20 -3.67 1.08
CA ASP A 44 15.21 -3.64 0.03
C ASP A 44 14.98 -5.11 -0.30
N THR A 45 14.30 -5.80 0.62
CA THR A 45 13.59 -7.02 0.26
C THR A 45 12.45 -6.53 -0.61
N ALA A 46 12.79 -6.17 -1.84
CA ALA A 46 11.88 -6.25 -2.96
C ALA A 46 11.34 -7.67 -2.85
N SER A 47 10.14 -7.78 -2.30
CA SER A 47 9.42 -9.03 -2.15
C SER A 47 9.35 -9.61 -3.54
N GLN A 48 10.26 -10.54 -3.86
CA GLN A 48 10.22 -11.31 -5.09
C GLN A 48 8.82 -11.90 -5.13
N GLY A 49 7.99 -11.36 -6.02
CA GLY A 49 6.58 -11.72 -6.09
C GLY A 49 6.47 -13.23 -6.15
N LYS A 50 5.74 -13.83 -5.20
CA LYS A 50 5.54 -15.27 -5.21
C LYS A 50 4.74 -15.60 -6.47
N SER A 51 5.29 -16.43 -7.37
CA SER A 51 4.56 -16.85 -8.57
C SER A 51 3.23 -17.49 -8.17
N PHE A 52 2.19 -17.12 -8.89
CA PHE A 52 0.83 -17.56 -8.65
C PHE A 52 0.34 -18.33 -9.87
N ASN A 53 0.04 -19.60 -9.68
CA ASN A 53 -0.44 -20.47 -10.73
C ASN A 53 -1.66 -21.28 -10.27
N GLN A 54 -2.19 -22.10 -11.18
CA GLN A 54 -3.39 -22.92 -10.95
C GLN A 54 -3.29 -23.88 -9.75
N ASN A 55 -2.09 -24.20 -9.26
CA ASN A 55 -1.88 -25.09 -8.11
C ASN A 55 -1.72 -24.34 -6.79
N THR A 56 -1.40 -23.05 -6.80
CA THR A 56 -1.08 -22.26 -5.60
C THR A 56 -2.17 -22.35 -4.53
N VAL A 57 -3.45 -22.22 -4.92
CA VAL A 57 -4.58 -22.27 -3.96
C VAL A 57 -4.75 -23.68 -3.38
N ARG A 58 -4.55 -24.72 -4.20
CA ARG A 58 -4.67 -26.11 -3.75
C ARG A 58 -3.58 -26.47 -2.75
N GLU A 59 -2.35 -26.07 -3.03
CA GLU A 59 -1.22 -26.27 -2.14
C GLU A 59 -1.41 -25.53 -0.81
N LEU A 60 -1.91 -24.28 -0.86
CA LEU A 60 -2.24 -23.51 0.35
C LEU A 60 -3.32 -24.22 1.18
N ALA A 61 -4.40 -24.69 0.55
CA ALA A 61 -5.47 -25.41 1.24
C ALA A 61 -4.98 -26.72 1.86
N GLN A 62 -4.15 -27.50 1.16
CA GLN A 62 -3.56 -28.73 1.68
C GLN A 62 -2.63 -28.46 2.87
N ALA A 63 -1.87 -27.35 2.84
CA ALA A 63 -1.02 -26.96 3.95
C ALA A 63 -1.83 -26.52 5.18
N LEU A 64 -2.93 -25.79 4.99
CA LEU A 64 -3.84 -25.37 6.07
C LEU A 64 -4.59 -26.55 6.68
N ALA A 65 -5.04 -27.51 5.87
CA ALA A 65 -5.76 -28.70 6.36
C ALA A 65 -4.94 -29.60 7.30
N LYS A 66 -3.60 -29.48 7.28
CA LYS A 66 -2.69 -30.20 8.18
C LYS A 66 -2.51 -29.52 9.54
N LYS A 67 -3.05 -28.31 9.72
CA LYS A 67 -2.94 -27.52 10.94
C LYS A 67 -4.29 -27.50 11.68
N PRO A 68 -4.30 -27.29 13.00
CA PRO A 68 -5.54 -26.99 13.72
C PRO A 68 -6.26 -25.79 13.09
N TYR A 69 -7.59 -25.80 13.16
CA TYR A 69 -8.40 -24.69 12.69
C TYR A 69 -8.07 -23.39 13.43
N GLU A 70 -7.93 -22.31 12.67
CA GLU A 70 -7.76 -20.95 13.17
C GLU A 70 -9.00 -20.13 12.81
N ALA A 71 -9.59 -19.47 13.80
CA ALA A 71 -10.76 -18.65 13.59
C ALA A 71 -10.43 -17.40 12.77
N LEU A 72 -11.34 -17.01 11.88
CA LEU A 72 -11.16 -15.82 11.06
C LEU A 72 -11.20 -14.54 11.92
N PRO A 73 -10.40 -13.52 11.57
CA PRO A 73 -10.43 -12.24 12.25
C PRO A 73 -11.83 -11.61 12.12
N GLN A 74 -12.29 -11.02 13.21
CA GLN A 74 -13.61 -10.38 13.26
C GLN A 74 -13.51 -8.91 12.86
N ALA A 75 -14.56 -8.42 12.19
CA ALA A 75 -14.72 -7.02 11.89
C ALA A 75 -14.83 -6.19 13.19
N PRO A 76 -14.41 -4.91 13.16
CA PRO A 76 -14.48 -4.04 14.33
C PRO A 76 -15.88 -3.97 14.96
N LYS A 77 -15.94 -3.88 16.30
CA LYS A 77 -17.20 -3.83 17.04
C LYS A 77 -18.17 -2.77 16.51
N GLY A 78 -17.67 -1.60 16.13
CA GLY A 78 -18.48 -0.51 15.58
C GLY A 78 -19.23 -0.85 14.29
N LEU A 79 -18.81 -1.89 13.55
CA LEU A 79 -19.53 -2.40 12.37
C LEU A 79 -20.40 -3.61 12.69
N THR A 80 -19.94 -4.49 13.57
CA THR A 80 -20.69 -5.71 13.96
C THR A 80 -21.84 -5.44 14.91
N SER A 81 -21.82 -4.31 15.64
CA SER A 81 -22.90 -3.90 16.55
C SER A 81 -23.97 -3.02 15.90
N LEU A 82 -23.85 -2.71 14.60
CA LEU A 82 -24.85 -1.90 13.90
C LEU A 82 -26.16 -2.67 13.79
N ASP A 83 -27.27 -1.98 14.09
CA ASP A 83 -28.59 -2.49 13.76
C ASP A 83 -28.77 -2.53 12.23
N TYR A 84 -29.76 -3.30 11.78
CA TYR A 84 -30.03 -3.43 10.35
C TYR A 84 -30.29 -2.05 9.70
N SER A 85 -31.06 -1.20 10.40
CA SER A 85 -31.50 0.11 9.91
C SER A 85 -30.33 1.05 9.60
N THR A 86 -29.25 0.98 10.38
CA THR A 86 -28.02 1.76 10.21
C THR A 86 -27.08 1.10 9.22
N TYR A 87 -26.91 -0.23 9.30
CA TYR A 87 -26.00 -0.97 8.43
C TYR A 87 -26.32 -0.76 6.94
N ARG A 88 -27.61 -0.82 6.57
CA ARG A 88 -28.07 -0.62 5.18
C ARG A 88 -27.84 0.80 4.63
N LYS A 89 -27.43 1.76 5.47
CA LYS A 89 -27.03 3.11 5.03
C LYS A 89 -25.57 3.16 4.58
N ILE A 90 -24.77 2.13 4.86
CA ILE A 90 -23.41 2.01 4.34
C ILE A 90 -23.52 1.74 2.84
N ASN A 91 -23.21 2.76 2.05
CA ASN A 91 -23.25 2.68 0.60
C ASN A 91 -21.83 2.56 0.06
N TYR A 92 -21.68 1.70 -0.93
CA TYR A 92 -20.45 1.58 -1.66
C TYR A 92 -20.16 2.86 -2.45
N ARG A 93 -18.88 3.24 -2.49
CA ARG A 93 -18.38 4.38 -3.26
C ARG A 93 -17.92 3.90 -4.63
N GLN A 94 -18.65 4.28 -5.69
CA GLN A 94 -18.37 3.81 -7.06
C GLN A 94 -16.94 4.13 -7.54
N ASP A 95 -16.36 5.23 -7.08
CA ASP A 95 -14.99 5.64 -7.39
C ASP A 95 -13.92 4.80 -6.67
N ALA A 96 -14.30 3.94 -5.72
CA ALA A 96 -13.41 3.04 -4.99
C ALA A 96 -13.32 1.63 -5.62
N ALA A 97 -13.79 1.44 -6.86
CA ALA A 97 -13.78 0.13 -7.51
C ALA A 97 -12.39 -0.29 -7.93
N ILE A 98 -12.02 -1.51 -7.57
CA ILE A 98 -10.81 -2.14 -8.09
C ILE A 98 -11.03 -2.27 -9.60
N TRP A 99 -10.09 -1.72 -10.37
CA TRP A 99 -10.17 -1.59 -11.83
C TRP A 99 -11.31 -0.74 -12.37
N GLY A 100 -12.03 0.03 -11.54
CA GLY A 100 -13.14 0.90 -11.97
C GLY A 100 -12.76 2.01 -12.95
N HIS A 101 -11.48 2.42 -12.94
CA HIS A 101 -10.93 3.42 -13.85
C HIS A 101 -9.93 2.81 -14.87
N SER A 102 -9.87 1.48 -14.97
CA SER A 102 -8.96 0.78 -15.86
C SER A 102 -9.65 0.47 -17.21
N PRO A 103 -8.90 0.11 -18.27
CA PRO A 103 -9.49 -0.37 -19.53
C PRO A 103 -10.09 -1.79 -19.43
N ALA A 104 -10.04 -2.43 -18.25
CA ALA A 104 -10.62 -3.76 -18.07
C ALA A 104 -12.13 -3.75 -18.32
N LYS A 105 -12.65 -4.86 -18.86
CA LYS A 105 -14.10 -5.03 -19.12
C LYS A 105 -14.89 -5.35 -17.86
N PHE A 106 -14.25 -5.32 -16.70
CA PHE A 106 -14.84 -5.64 -15.41
C PHE A 106 -14.22 -4.77 -14.32
N SER A 107 -14.94 -4.65 -13.21
CA SER A 107 -14.46 -4.04 -11.97
C SER A 107 -14.93 -4.87 -10.78
N VAL A 108 -14.29 -4.70 -9.64
CA VAL A 108 -14.67 -5.38 -8.40
C VAL A 108 -15.08 -4.34 -7.36
N GLN A 109 -16.27 -4.52 -6.81
CA GLN A 109 -16.81 -3.73 -5.71
C GLN A 109 -16.84 -4.58 -4.45
N LEU A 110 -16.39 -4.01 -3.34
CA LEU A 110 -16.34 -4.68 -2.05
C LEU A 110 -17.46 -4.15 -1.16
N PHE A 111 -18.13 -5.05 -0.45
CA PHE A 111 -19.13 -4.69 0.54
C PHE A 111 -18.48 -4.56 1.91
N ALA A 112 -18.95 -3.61 2.71
CA ALA A 112 -18.48 -3.44 4.07
C ALA A 112 -18.81 -4.69 4.91
N PRO A 113 -17.92 -5.11 5.82
CA PRO A 113 -18.27 -6.10 6.84
C PRO A 113 -19.16 -5.46 7.91
N GLY A 114 -19.83 -6.27 8.72
CA GLY A 114 -20.69 -5.83 9.81
C GLY A 114 -22.06 -6.50 9.81
N SER A 115 -22.84 -6.21 10.85
CA SER A 115 -24.12 -6.85 11.13
C SER A 115 -24.06 -8.38 11.03
N LEU A 116 -24.44 -8.95 9.89
CA LEU A 116 -24.41 -10.39 9.61
C LEU A 116 -23.04 -10.91 9.15
N PHE A 117 -22.23 -10.08 8.48
CA PHE A 117 -20.92 -10.46 7.92
C PHE A 117 -19.80 -10.05 8.88
N LYS A 118 -19.63 -10.84 9.95
CA LYS A 118 -18.72 -10.49 11.05
C LYS A 118 -17.28 -10.97 10.83
N GLU A 119 -17.11 -12.06 10.09
CA GLU A 119 -15.80 -12.61 9.75
C GLU A 119 -15.22 -11.86 8.55
N LEU A 120 -13.95 -11.48 8.66
CA LEU A 120 -13.21 -10.84 7.58
C LEU A 120 -12.63 -11.90 6.62
N VAL A 121 -12.48 -11.50 5.36
CA VAL A 121 -11.85 -12.30 4.32
C VAL A 121 -10.73 -11.50 3.66
N ASP A 122 -9.64 -12.17 3.34
CA ASP A 122 -8.55 -11.57 2.59
C ASP A 122 -8.84 -11.62 1.10
N ILE A 123 -8.60 -10.51 0.41
CA ILE A 123 -8.75 -10.38 -1.04
C ILE A 123 -7.38 -10.03 -1.62
N ASN A 124 -6.90 -10.90 -2.50
CA ASN A 124 -5.60 -10.74 -3.13
C ASN A 124 -5.77 -10.39 -4.61
N VAL A 125 -5.04 -9.37 -5.07
CA VAL A 125 -4.92 -9.03 -6.49
C VAL A 125 -3.66 -9.67 -7.02
N ILE A 126 -3.81 -10.46 -8.09
CA ILE A 126 -2.69 -11.14 -8.74
C ILE A 126 -2.45 -10.47 -10.09
N GLU A 127 -1.23 -9.99 -10.30
CA GLU A 127 -0.77 -9.40 -11.56
C GLU A 127 0.38 -10.25 -12.09
N SER A 128 0.37 -10.59 -13.39
CA SER A 128 1.48 -11.29 -14.06
C SER A 128 1.96 -12.57 -13.34
N GLY A 129 1.03 -13.47 -13.01
CA GLY A 129 1.23 -14.66 -12.16
C GLY A 129 2.40 -15.59 -12.53
#